data_AF-N8TZB1-F1
#
_entry.id   AF-N8TZB1-F1
#
_cell.length_a   1.000
_cell.length_b   1.000
_cell.length_c   1.000
_cell.angle_alpha   90.00
_cell.angle_beta   90.00
_cell.angle_gamma   90.00
#
_symmetry.space_group_name_H-M   'P 1'
#
loop_
_entity.id
_entity.type
_entity.pdbx_description
1 polymer ?
#
loop_
_entity_poly.entity_id
_entity_poly.type
_entity_poly.pdbx_seq_one_letter_code
_entity_poly.pdbx_strand_id
1 'polypeptide(L)'
;MSNKTKFAVLLTSVIGTSGVLFTTGYEGWRSKPYYDTGRVVTQGFGSTLKPDGSKIKITDKPITQKQGIEYLTAHYARDAKVFNKSLQGIKLSQDEYDLYADFSYQFGTPAWTSSAMLRNLKQGKYIQACKSLENWRFSRVGGKKVDCRIDRGCAGVWHRQHARMEKCLGANT
;
A
#
# COMPACT_ATOMS: atom_id res chain seq x y z
N MET A 1 -11.41 -1.17 -16.18
CA MET A 1 -10.78 -0.22 -17.14
C MET A 1 -9.75 0.58 -16.37
N SER A 2 -8.51 0.66 -16.85
CA SER A 2 -7.48 1.47 -16.19
C SER A 2 -7.72 2.95 -16.45
N ASN A 3 -7.71 3.77 -15.41
CA ASN A 3 -7.81 5.22 -15.55
C ASN A 3 -6.43 5.74 -15.96
N LYS A 4 -6.31 6.22 -17.20
CA LYS A 4 -5.05 6.71 -17.79
C LYS A 4 -4.84 8.22 -17.61
N THR A 5 -5.87 8.95 -17.20
CA THR A 5 -5.79 10.41 -17.05
C THR A 5 -4.91 10.77 -15.86
N LYS A 6 -3.78 11.44 -16.12
CA LYS A 6 -2.85 11.87 -15.08
C LYS A 6 -3.24 13.25 -14.52
N PHE A 7 -3.28 13.37 -13.21
CA PHE A 7 -3.48 14.63 -12.48
C PHE A 7 -2.24 14.97 -11.67
N ALA A 8 -2.02 16.26 -11.41
CA ALA A 8 -0.96 16.70 -10.52
C ALA A 8 -1.30 16.28 -9.09
N VAL A 9 -0.41 15.55 -8.42
CA VAL A 9 -0.62 15.16 -7.03
C VAL A 9 -0.58 16.40 -6.14
N LEU A 10 -1.64 16.58 -5.35
CA LEU A 10 -1.80 17.67 -4.38
C LEU A 10 -1.73 17.10 -2.96
N LEU A 11 -1.54 17.96 -1.96
CA LEU A 11 -1.57 17.55 -0.55
C LEU A 11 -2.90 16.90 -0.14
N THR A 12 -3.99 17.22 -0.84
CA THR A 12 -5.34 16.69 -0.64
C THR A 12 -5.66 15.49 -1.51
N SER A 13 -4.75 15.00 -2.35
CA SER A 13 -4.95 13.76 -3.11
C SER A 13 -5.14 12.60 -2.13
N VAL A 14 -6.08 11.71 -2.46
CA VAL A 14 -6.42 10.56 -1.61
C VAL A 14 -6.48 9.29 -2.45
N ILE A 15 -6.30 8.16 -1.77
CA ILE A 15 -6.48 6.85 -2.39
C ILE A 15 -7.94 6.67 -2.82
N GLY A 16 -8.16 6.12 -4.00
CA GLY A 16 -9.48 5.78 -4.49
C GLY A 16 -10.03 4.52 -3.83
N THR A 17 -11.35 4.33 -3.92
CA THR A 17 -12.03 3.13 -3.42
C THR A 17 -11.41 1.85 -4.00
N SER A 18 -11.06 1.86 -5.29
CA SER A 18 -10.41 0.72 -5.94
C SER A 18 -9.03 0.40 -5.35
N GLY A 19 -8.25 1.42 -4.97
CA GLY A 19 -6.98 1.24 -4.25
C GLY A 19 -7.16 0.62 -2.87
N VAL A 20 -8.14 1.12 -2.10
CA VAL A 20 -8.45 0.55 -0.79
C VAL A 20 -8.90 -0.92 -0.91
N LEU A 21 -9.79 -1.23 -1.86
CA LEU A 21 -10.25 -2.59 -2.09
C LEU A 21 -9.13 -3.51 -2.59
N PHE A 22 -8.21 -3.00 -3.42
CA PHE A 22 -7.01 -3.74 -3.80
C PHE A 22 -6.22 -4.18 -2.57
N THR A 23 -5.98 -3.26 -1.62
CA THR A 23 -5.30 -3.59 -0.35
C THR A 23 -6.02 -4.69 0.43
N THR A 24 -7.36 -4.63 0.54
CA THR A 24 -8.13 -5.64 1.29
C THR A 24 -8.02 -7.05 0.71
N GLY A 25 -7.73 -7.19 -0.60
CA GLY A 25 -7.50 -8.49 -1.23
C GLY A 25 -6.19 -9.16 -0.80
N TYR A 26 -5.26 -8.40 -0.22
CA TYR A 26 -3.97 -8.90 0.28
C TYR A 26 -3.86 -8.86 1.80
N GLU A 27 -4.57 -7.95 2.46
CA GLU A 27 -4.65 -7.88 3.91
C GLU A 27 -5.68 -8.89 4.42
N GLY A 28 -5.25 -9.88 5.21
CA GLY A 28 -6.19 -10.84 5.79
C GLY A 28 -7.25 -10.17 6.68
N TRP A 29 -8.51 -10.61 6.61
CA TRP A 29 -9.61 -10.06 7.41
C TRP A 29 -9.69 -10.69 8.80
N ARG A 30 -9.71 -9.84 9.86
CA ARG A 30 -10.01 -10.29 11.23
C ARG A 30 -10.98 -9.36 11.94
N SER A 31 -12.20 -9.83 12.20
CA SER A 31 -13.25 -9.05 12.86
C SER A 31 -12.91 -8.70 14.31
N LYS A 32 -12.29 -9.61 15.07
CA LYS A 32 -11.88 -9.40 16.47
C LYS A 32 -10.43 -8.89 16.56
N PRO A 33 -10.09 -8.07 17.57
CA PRO A 33 -8.71 -7.67 17.83
C PRO A 33 -7.81 -8.90 18.07
N TYR A 34 -6.56 -8.83 17.62
CA TYR A 34 -5.55 -9.87 17.78
C TYR A 34 -4.16 -9.25 17.90
N TYR A 35 -3.19 -10.02 18.40
CA TYR A 35 -1.78 -9.62 18.35
C TYR A 35 -1.17 -10.04 17.01
N ASP A 36 -0.57 -9.09 16.30
CA ASP A 36 0.21 -9.39 15.11
C ASP A 36 1.60 -9.99 15.45
N THR A 37 2.43 -10.24 14.44
CA THR A 37 3.78 -10.79 14.62
C THR A 37 4.71 -9.89 15.41
N GLY A 38 4.43 -8.58 15.44
CA GLY A 38 5.13 -7.57 16.24
C GLY A 38 4.55 -7.37 17.64
N ARG A 39 3.56 -8.18 18.05
CA ARG A 39 2.80 -8.06 19.31
C ARG A 39 2.04 -6.73 19.45
N VAL A 40 1.66 -6.10 18.33
CA VAL A 40 0.78 -4.94 18.33
C VAL A 40 -0.67 -5.41 18.19
N VAL A 41 -1.58 -4.76 18.91
CA VAL A 41 -3.02 -5.07 18.81
C VAL A 41 -3.53 -4.51 17.48
N THR A 42 -4.05 -5.41 16.66
CA THR A 42 -4.46 -5.17 15.29
C THR A 42 -5.89 -5.69 15.09
N GLN A 43 -6.67 -5.05 14.23
CA GLN A 43 -8.04 -5.45 13.90
C GLN A 43 -8.38 -5.07 12.46
N GLY A 44 -9.32 -5.79 11.85
CA GLY A 44 -9.78 -5.56 10.48
C GLY A 44 -8.75 -5.99 9.46
N PHE A 45 -8.44 -5.10 8.51
CA PHE A 45 -7.43 -5.28 7.45
C PHE A 45 -6.06 -4.73 7.89
N GLY A 46 -5.52 -5.22 9.01
CA GLY A 46 -4.19 -4.81 9.47
C GLY A 46 -4.11 -3.45 10.18
N SER A 47 -5.24 -2.88 10.64
CA SER A 47 -5.23 -1.58 11.32
C SER A 47 -4.88 -1.70 12.81
N THR A 48 -4.08 -0.77 13.33
CA THR A 48 -3.67 -0.68 14.76
C THR A 48 -4.32 0.49 15.50
N LEU A 49 -4.90 1.42 14.73
CA LEU A 49 -5.57 2.61 15.22
C LEU A 49 -6.97 2.67 14.62
N LYS A 50 -7.93 3.17 15.40
CA LYS A 50 -9.28 3.50 14.97
C LYS A 50 -9.28 4.78 14.10
N PRO A 51 -10.40 5.10 13.43
CA PRO A 51 -10.51 6.31 12.61
C PRO A 51 -10.31 7.62 13.38
N ASP A 52 -10.70 7.64 14.66
CA ASP A 52 -10.50 8.78 15.56
C ASP A 52 -9.05 8.96 16.05
N GLY A 53 -8.12 8.07 15.65
CA GLY A 53 -6.73 8.09 16.08
C GLY A 53 -6.43 7.30 17.36
N SER A 54 -7.45 6.81 18.07
CA SER A 54 -7.25 6.01 19.27
C SER A 54 -6.69 4.62 18.93
N LYS A 55 -5.88 4.05 19.83
CA LYS A 55 -5.35 2.69 19.68
C LYS A 55 -6.46 1.65 19.79
N ILE A 56 -6.37 0.62 18.96
CA ILE A 56 -7.22 -0.57 19.10
C ILE A 56 -6.79 -1.33 20.36
N LYS A 57 -7.78 -1.78 21.13
CA LYS A 57 -7.60 -2.52 22.38
C LYS A 57 -8.00 -3.97 22.17
N ILE A 58 -7.34 -4.89 22.87
CA ILE A 58 -7.66 -6.32 22.78
C ILE A 58 -9.10 -6.63 23.24
N THR A 59 -9.68 -5.72 24.03
CA THR A 59 -11.05 -5.76 24.55
C THR A 59 -12.08 -5.09 23.62
N ASP A 60 -11.67 -4.52 22.49
CA ASP A 60 -12.61 -3.90 21.54
C ASP A 60 -13.55 -4.96 20.94
N LYS A 61 -14.79 -4.53 20.66
CA LYS A 61 -15.81 -5.40 20.09
C LYS A 61 -15.44 -5.82 18.65
N PRO A 62 -15.97 -6.96 18.16
CA PRO A 62 -15.85 -7.33 16.75
C PRO A 62 -16.39 -6.22 15.84
N ILE A 63 -15.74 -6.01 14.69
CA ILE A 63 -16.16 -5.05 13.66
C ILE A 63 -16.61 -5.76 12.38
N THR A 64 -17.43 -5.08 11.58
CA THR A 64 -17.85 -5.50 10.24
C THR A 64 -16.77 -5.20 9.20
N GLN A 65 -16.79 -5.88 8.04
CA GLN A 65 -15.85 -5.57 6.95
C GLN A 65 -15.91 -4.12 6.50
N LYS A 66 -17.10 -3.51 6.47
CA LYS A 66 -17.28 -2.08 6.19
C LYS A 66 -16.49 -1.21 7.16
N GLN A 67 -16.60 -1.47 8.46
CA GLN A 67 -15.81 -0.76 9.48
C GLN A 67 -14.31 -1.04 9.31
N GLY A 68 -13.92 -2.25 8.92
CA GLY A 68 -12.53 -2.56 8.57
C GLY A 68 -11.99 -1.71 7.42
N ILE A 69 -12.80 -1.53 6.37
CA ILE A 69 -12.47 -0.65 5.24
C ILE A 69 -12.34 0.80 5.73
N GLU A 70 -13.26 1.27 6.58
CA GLU A 70 -13.18 2.62 7.17
C GLU A 70 -11.88 2.82 7.97
N TYR A 71 -11.43 1.81 8.72
CA TYR A 71 -10.19 1.88 9.50
C TYR A 71 -8.97 1.97 8.57
N LEU A 72 -8.95 1.16 7.50
CA LEU A 72 -7.92 1.18 6.49
C LEU A 72 -7.89 2.50 5.71
N THR A 73 -9.05 3.04 5.32
CA THR A 73 -9.15 4.35 4.67
C THR A 73 -8.63 5.47 5.58
N ALA A 74 -8.95 5.43 6.89
CA ALA A 74 -8.41 6.39 7.84
C ALA A 74 -6.89 6.26 8.03
N HIS A 75 -6.34 5.05 7.92
CA HIS A 75 -4.90 4.85 7.88
C HIS A 75 -4.27 5.57 6.68
N TYR A 76 -4.79 5.34 5.47
CA TYR A 76 -4.31 6.04 4.28
C TYR A 76 -4.40 7.56 4.40
N ALA A 77 -5.50 8.09 4.96
CA ALA A 77 -5.68 9.53 5.13
C ALA A 77 -4.60 10.15 6.05
N ARG A 78 -4.16 9.43 7.10
CA ARG A 78 -3.08 9.89 7.99
C ARG A 78 -1.74 9.97 7.27
N ASP A 79 -1.42 8.95 6.47
CA ASP A 79 -0.13 8.85 5.78
C ASP A 79 -0.08 9.70 4.50
N ALA A 80 -1.25 10.04 3.94
CA ALA A 80 -1.39 10.79 2.69
C ALA A 80 -0.59 12.09 2.69
N LYS A 81 -0.53 12.82 3.82
CA LYS A 81 0.22 14.09 3.88
C LYS A 81 1.70 13.91 3.52
N VAL A 82 2.36 12.92 4.11
CA VAL A 82 3.80 12.67 3.88
C VAL A 82 4.00 12.08 2.48
N PHE A 83 3.14 11.15 2.08
CA PHE A 83 3.18 10.53 0.76
C PHE A 83 2.98 11.56 -0.36
N ASN A 84 1.93 12.38 -0.29
CA ASN A 84 1.63 13.42 -1.28
C ASN A 84 2.73 14.47 -1.39
N LYS A 85 3.31 14.88 -0.26
CA LYS A 85 4.45 15.82 -0.25
C LYS A 85 5.63 15.28 -1.05
N SER A 86 5.88 13.97 -1.02
CA SER A 86 6.97 13.35 -1.79
C SER A 86 6.73 13.36 -3.31
N LEU A 87 5.47 13.50 -3.73
CA LEU A 87 4.98 13.46 -5.11
C LEU A 87 4.64 14.85 -5.67
N GLN A 88 4.92 15.93 -4.93
CA GLN A 88 4.56 17.27 -5.34
C GLN A 88 5.11 17.61 -6.74
N GLY A 89 4.23 18.05 -7.64
CA GLY A 89 4.58 18.37 -9.03
C GLY A 89 4.65 17.17 -9.98
N ILE A 90 4.53 15.95 -9.49
CA ILE A 90 4.47 14.72 -10.31
C ILE A 90 3.01 14.50 -10.71
N LYS A 91 2.80 14.14 -11.98
CA LYS A 91 1.47 13.79 -12.49
C LYS A 91 1.30 12.27 -12.50
N LEU A 92 0.29 11.76 -11.81
CA LEU A 92 -0.03 10.34 -11.76
C LEU A 92 -1.48 10.13 -12.18
N SER A 93 -1.78 8.99 -12.78
CA SER A 93 -3.16 8.53 -12.86
C SER A 93 -3.65 8.05 -11.48
N GLN A 94 -4.96 7.90 -11.32
CA GLN A 94 -5.49 7.37 -10.06
C GLN A 94 -4.97 5.97 -9.78
N ASP A 95 -4.80 5.14 -10.81
CA ASP A 95 -4.26 3.80 -10.68
C ASP A 95 -2.82 3.81 -10.17
N GLU A 96 -1.98 4.70 -10.71
CA GLU A 96 -0.60 4.89 -10.25
C GLU A 96 -0.55 5.45 -8.83
N TYR A 97 -1.38 6.43 -8.49
CA TYR A 97 -1.45 6.96 -7.14
C TYR A 97 -1.81 5.86 -6.14
N ASP A 98 -2.88 5.11 -6.43
CA ASP A 98 -3.41 4.07 -5.56
C ASP A 98 -2.39 2.95 -5.31
N LEU A 99 -1.69 2.48 -6.35
CA LEU A 99 -0.72 1.40 -6.21
C LEU A 99 0.55 1.84 -5.47
N TYR A 100 0.97 3.10 -5.60
CA TYR A 100 2.12 3.62 -4.87
C TYR A 100 1.76 3.94 -3.41
N ALA A 101 0.52 4.38 -3.15
CA ALA A 101 0.00 4.50 -1.79
C ALA A 101 -0.06 3.11 -1.11
N ASP A 102 -0.60 2.11 -1.81
CA ASP A 102 -0.62 0.70 -1.34
C ASP A 102 0.80 0.15 -1.11
N PHE A 103 1.76 0.51 -1.96
CA PHE A 103 3.17 0.20 -1.75
C PHE A 103 3.71 0.82 -0.45
N SER A 104 3.46 2.12 -0.25
CA SER A 104 3.88 2.83 0.96
C SER A 104 3.21 2.26 2.22
N TYR A 105 1.98 1.78 2.13
CA TYR A 105 1.31 1.08 3.24
C TYR A 105 2.03 -0.23 3.60
N GLN A 106 2.38 -1.04 2.59
CA GLN A 106 3.02 -2.34 2.85
C GLN A 106 4.46 -2.23 3.37
N PHE A 107 5.27 -1.33 2.81
CA PHE A 107 6.71 -1.26 3.12
C PHE A 107 7.10 -0.02 3.95
N GLY A 108 6.15 0.87 4.21
CA GLY A 108 6.35 2.11 4.95
C GLY A 108 6.92 3.26 4.10
N THR A 109 6.75 4.47 4.62
CA THR A 109 7.25 5.71 4.01
C THR A 109 8.79 5.72 3.80
N PRO A 110 9.63 5.18 4.69
CA PRO A 110 11.08 5.12 4.45
C PRO A 110 11.45 4.30 3.20
N ALA A 111 10.76 3.18 2.98
CA ALA A 111 10.94 2.36 1.79
C ALA A 111 10.50 3.11 0.52
N TRP A 112 9.35 3.79 0.57
CA TRP A 112 8.86 4.60 -0.53
C TRP A 112 9.82 5.73 -0.90
N THR A 113 10.23 6.54 0.07
CA THR A 113 11.07 7.73 -0.13
C THR A 113 12.46 7.41 -0.67
N SER A 114 13.02 6.26 -0.31
CA SER A 114 14.32 5.77 -0.81
C SER A 114 14.22 4.92 -2.07
N SER A 115 13.01 4.69 -2.61
CA SER A 115 12.78 3.77 -3.72
C SER A 115 13.26 4.28 -5.07
N ALA A 116 13.59 3.32 -5.95
CA ALA A 116 13.80 3.62 -7.37
C ALA A 116 12.52 4.10 -8.07
N MET A 117 11.34 3.71 -7.58
CA MET A 117 10.04 4.19 -8.09
C MET A 117 9.97 5.72 -8.00
N LEU A 118 10.12 6.28 -6.78
CA LEU A 118 10.03 7.72 -6.58
C LEU A 118 11.12 8.48 -7.35
N ARG A 119 12.37 7.95 -7.39
CA ARG A 119 13.45 8.55 -8.19
C ARG A 119 13.10 8.62 -9.68
N ASN A 120 12.54 7.54 -10.23
CA ASN A 120 12.14 7.50 -11.64
C ASN A 120 10.94 8.43 -11.92
N LEU A 121 9.95 8.49 -11.03
CA LEU A 121 8.82 9.42 -11.15
C LEU A 121 9.29 10.88 -11.19
N LYS A 122 10.24 11.27 -10.33
CA LYS A 122 10.84 12.61 -10.33
C LYS A 122 11.57 12.95 -11.63
N GLN A 123 12.00 11.95 -12.39
CA GLN A 123 12.65 12.11 -13.69
C GLN A 123 11.66 11.97 -14.87
N GLY A 124 10.35 11.85 -14.60
CA GLY A 124 9.34 11.59 -15.64
C GLY A 124 9.43 10.19 -16.26
N LYS A 125 10.20 9.28 -15.68
CA LYS A 125 10.45 7.92 -16.17
C LYS A 125 9.39 6.94 -15.66
N TYR A 126 8.13 7.13 -16.06
CA TYR A 126 6.98 6.39 -15.50
C TYR A 126 7.07 4.87 -15.71
N ILE A 127 7.44 4.41 -16.91
CA ILE A 127 7.59 2.97 -17.19
C ILE A 127 8.72 2.36 -16.34
N GLN A 128 9.83 3.07 -16.15
CA GLN A 128 10.92 2.61 -15.29
C GLN A 128 10.51 2.64 -13.81
N ALA A 129 9.66 3.58 -13.40
CA ALA A 129 9.08 3.59 -12.07
C ALA A 129 8.21 2.34 -11.85
N CYS A 130 7.34 1.98 -12.81
CA CYS A 130 6.54 0.75 -12.73
C CYS A 130 7.44 -0.50 -12.62
N LYS A 131 8.44 -0.64 -13.48
CA LYS A 131 9.37 -1.79 -13.44
C LYS A 131 10.18 -1.86 -12.13
N SER A 132 10.37 -0.72 -11.45
CA SER A 132 11.09 -0.68 -10.17
C SER A 132 10.35 -1.38 -9.02
N LEU A 133 9.06 -1.70 -9.17
CA LEU A 133 8.29 -2.51 -8.21
C LEU A 133 8.87 -3.93 -8.06
N GLU A 134 9.48 -4.48 -9.11
CA GLU A 134 10.10 -5.82 -9.07
C GLU A 134 11.28 -5.91 -8.06
N ASN A 135 11.89 -4.78 -7.71
CA ASN A 135 12.96 -4.73 -6.70
C ASN A 135 12.46 -5.05 -5.28
N TRP A 136 11.14 -5.00 -5.05
CA TRP A 136 10.49 -5.23 -3.77
C TRP A 136 9.85 -6.63 -3.65
N ARG A 137 10.35 -7.59 -4.43
CA ARG A 137 9.92 -8.99 -4.41
C ARG A 137 10.52 -9.83 -3.28
N PHE A 138 11.29 -9.23 -2.36
CA PHE A 138 12.03 -9.97 -1.34
C PHE A 138 11.37 -9.84 0.03
N SER A 139 11.44 -10.92 0.82
CA SER A 139 11.05 -10.92 2.25
C SER A 139 12.10 -11.65 3.09
N ARG A 140 11.91 -11.66 4.42
CA ARG A 140 12.70 -12.46 5.35
C ARG A 140 11.89 -13.67 5.81
N VAL A 141 12.38 -14.87 5.49
CA VAL A 141 11.81 -16.15 5.97
C VAL A 141 12.91 -16.88 6.73
N GLY A 142 12.66 -17.21 8.01
CA GLY A 142 13.69 -17.81 8.88
C GLY A 142 14.95 -16.95 9.03
N GLY A 143 14.81 -15.62 9.03
CA GLY A 143 15.93 -14.67 9.13
C GLY A 143 16.74 -14.45 7.85
N LYS A 144 16.49 -15.22 6.78
CA LYS A 144 17.21 -15.11 5.50
C LYS A 144 16.40 -14.31 4.49
N LYS A 145 17.07 -13.51 3.66
CA LYS A 145 16.46 -12.82 2.53
C LYS A 145 16.09 -13.85 1.46
N VAL A 146 14.83 -13.88 1.04
CA VAL A 146 14.29 -14.81 0.06
C VAL A 146 13.65 -14.04 -1.09
N ASP A 147 13.91 -14.46 -2.32
CA ASP A 147 13.20 -14.00 -3.52
C ASP A 147 11.83 -14.68 -3.57
N CYS A 148 10.75 -13.91 -3.38
CA CYS A 148 9.40 -14.43 -3.25
C CYS A 148 8.74 -14.78 -4.59
N ARG A 149 9.45 -14.68 -5.72
CA ARG A 149 9.01 -15.29 -6.99
C ARG A 149 8.92 -16.81 -6.90
N ILE A 150 9.75 -17.39 -6.04
CA ILE A 150 9.70 -18.81 -5.70
C ILE A 150 8.92 -18.90 -4.39
N ASP A 151 7.85 -19.70 -4.37
CA ASP A 151 7.07 -19.84 -3.16
C ASP A 151 7.86 -20.59 -2.08
N ARG A 152 8.27 -19.83 -1.07
CA ARG A 152 8.87 -20.32 0.18
C ARG A 152 8.15 -19.70 1.38
N GLY A 153 6.83 -19.56 1.29
CA GLY A 153 6.00 -18.93 2.33
C GLY A 153 5.99 -17.40 2.27
N CYS A 154 6.38 -16.81 1.13
CA CYS A 154 6.30 -15.36 0.92
C CYS A 154 5.74 -14.96 -0.46
N ALA A 155 5.17 -15.89 -1.22
CA ALA A 155 4.63 -15.64 -2.57
C ALA A 155 3.63 -14.47 -2.61
N GLY A 156 2.85 -14.24 -1.54
CA GLY A 156 1.95 -13.08 -1.44
C GLY A 156 2.65 -11.73 -1.63
N VAL A 157 3.91 -11.59 -1.21
CA VAL A 157 4.72 -10.38 -1.44
C VAL A 157 4.95 -10.16 -2.93
N TRP A 158 5.31 -11.22 -3.65
CA TRP A 158 5.52 -11.19 -5.09
C TRP A 158 4.22 -10.95 -5.85
N HIS A 159 3.16 -11.69 -5.55
CA HIS A 159 1.87 -11.52 -6.22
C HIS A 159 1.34 -10.08 -6.08
N ARG A 160 1.47 -9.47 -4.90
CA ARG A 160 1.09 -8.06 -4.71
C ARG A 160 1.98 -7.11 -5.51
N GLN A 161 3.31 -7.32 -5.55
CA GLN A 161 4.20 -6.49 -6.36
C GLN A 161 3.92 -6.61 -7.86
N HIS A 162 3.71 -7.83 -8.35
CA HIS A 162 3.43 -8.11 -9.75
C HIS A 162 2.12 -7.43 -10.17
N ALA A 163 1.05 -7.59 -9.38
CA ALA A 163 -0.23 -6.97 -9.67
C ALA A 163 -0.15 -5.43 -9.69
N ARG A 164 0.61 -4.81 -8.77
CA ARG A 164 0.89 -3.36 -8.82
C ARG A 164 1.64 -2.99 -10.10
N MET A 165 2.66 -3.77 -10.48
CA MET A 165 3.46 -3.49 -11.67
C MET A 165 2.62 -3.57 -12.94
N GLU A 166 1.81 -4.62 -13.11
CA GLU A 166 0.90 -4.78 -14.24
C GLU A 166 -0.09 -3.62 -14.33
N LYS A 167 -0.70 -3.25 -13.20
CA LYS A 167 -1.62 -2.11 -13.12
C LYS A 167 -0.93 -0.79 -13.51
N CYS A 168 0.30 -0.58 -13.02
CA CYS A 168 1.10 0.61 -13.35
C CYS A 168 1.45 0.68 -14.83
N LEU A 169 1.88 -0.43 -15.43
CA LEU A 169 2.19 -0.51 -16.85
C LEU A 169 0.93 -0.26 -17.68
N GLY A 170 -0.21 -0.86 -17.32
CA GLY A 170 -1.49 -0.63 -17.98
C GLY A 170 -1.93 0.84 -18.01
N ALA A 171 -1.65 1.59 -16.93
CA ALA A 171 -1.94 3.02 -16.83
C ALA A 171 -0.99 3.92 -17.67
N ASN A 172 0.12 3.37 -18.16
CA ASN A 172 1.13 4.06 -18.96
C ASN A 172 1.24 3.52 -20.40
N THR A 173 0.26 2.73 -20.84
CA THR A 173 0.10 2.32 -22.25
C THR A 173 -0.80 3.24 -23.02
#